data_AF-A0A946UY13-F1
#
_entry.id   AF-A0A946UY13-F1
#
_cell.length_a   1.000
_cell.length_b   1.000
_cell.length_c   1.000
_cell.angle_alpha   90.00
_cell.angle_beta   90.00
_cell.angle_gamma   90.00
#
_symmetry.space_group_name_H-M   'P 1'
#
loop_
_entity.id
_entity.type
_entity.pdbx_description
1 polymer ?
#
loop_
_entity_poly.entity_id
_entity_poly.type
_entity_poly.pdbx_seq_one_letter_code
_entity_poly.pdbx_strand_id
1 'polypeptide(L)'
;MRVRQHKGRGAVSDRDGRFVSRPVKFDDEELAARAENAPHTELRAMRAGRIIATNSSPDIPFNRSINPYQGCEHGCIYCYARPSHSYLDLSPGLDFETKIFYKPNAPARLSAEWEKPGYQCEPITIGANTDPYQPAEKKTGVTRELLMLFCKHKHPVNIITKSNLILRDIELLAELSDRRLCSVALSLPTMDRALKRIMEPRVPSVESRLRTIERLASRGVPVSVLVAPLIPAINDNEIESILEAVADAGATQAHYIFLRLPHEVRDLFIEWLDVHFPDRAEHVMSLVRQASGGRDYDPSFGVRQSGRGPYAELLAGRFRNACRRLGLQRERYQQPLDCNQFERPGQRQLGLDL
;
A
#
# COMPACT_ATOMS: atom_id res chain seq x y z
N MET A 1 -2.48 -24.28 -22.09
CA MET A 1 -1.24 -24.34 -21.31
C MET A 1 -1.60 -23.97 -19.87
N ARG A 2 -1.56 -24.92 -18.91
CA ARG A 2 -1.99 -24.64 -17.52
C ARG A 2 -1.00 -23.66 -16.91
N VAL A 3 -1.41 -22.40 -16.81
CA VAL A 3 -0.65 -21.35 -16.16
C VAL A 3 -0.45 -21.77 -14.69
N ARG A 4 0.81 -21.99 -14.28
CA ARG A 4 1.14 -22.65 -13.01
C ARG A 4 1.39 -21.61 -11.92
N GLN A 5 0.41 -21.44 -11.04
CA GLN A 5 0.47 -20.55 -9.88
C GLN A 5 1.58 -20.97 -8.90
N HIS A 6 2.46 -20.03 -8.54
CA HIS A 6 3.43 -20.23 -7.47
C HIS A 6 2.73 -20.14 -6.09
N LYS A 7 2.90 -21.17 -5.25
CA LYS A 7 2.26 -21.20 -3.92
C LYS A 7 2.70 -20.00 -3.08
N GLY A 8 1.73 -19.22 -2.60
CA GLY A 8 1.98 -18.05 -1.74
C GLY A 8 2.51 -16.82 -2.48
N ARG A 9 2.29 -16.75 -3.79
CA ARG A 9 2.67 -15.66 -4.69
C ARG A 9 1.45 -15.19 -5.46
N GLY A 10 1.41 -13.89 -5.77
CA GLY A 10 0.26 -13.27 -6.43
C GLY A 10 0.48 -13.11 -7.91
N ALA A 11 1.72 -12.83 -8.32
CA ALA A 11 2.11 -12.92 -9.72
C ALA A 11 2.04 -14.38 -10.18
N VAL A 12 1.40 -14.56 -11.33
CA VAL A 12 1.19 -15.87 -11.92
C VAL A 12 2.42 -16.29 -12.74
N SER A 13 3.05 -15.35 -13.43
CA SER A 13 4.27 -15.54 -14.20
C SER A 13 5.43 -14.66 -13.74
N ASP A 14 6.64 -15.05 -14.14
CA ASP A 14 7.87 -14.25 -14.00
C ASP A 14 8.08 -13.34 -15.22
N ARG A 15 7.07 -12.55 -15.58
CA ARG A 15 7.07 -11.75 -16.81
C ARG A 15 8.20 -10.72 -16.82
N ASP A 16 8.90 -10.63 -17.96
CA ASP A 16 9.97 -9.66 -18.17
C ASP A 16 9.48 -8.21 -18.03
N GLY A 17 10.35 -7.36 -17.49
CA GLY A 17 10.12 -5.92 -17.40
C GLY A 17 10.32 -5.21 -18.75
N ARG A 18 9.72 -4.02 -18.89
CA ARG A 18 9.74 -3.23 -20.15
C ARG A 18 11.12 -2.80 -20.69
N PHE A 19 12.18 -2.89 -19.88
CA PHE A 19 13.54 -2.47 -20.26
C PHE A 19 14.45 -3.65 -20.62
N VAL A 20 13.96 -4.88 -20.54
CA VAL A 20 14.72 -6.09 -20.89
C VAL A 20 14.95 -6.13 -22.41
N SER A 21 16.22 -6.12 -22.82
CA SER A 21 16.61 -6.20 -24.23
C SER A 21 16.88 -7.63 -24.72
N ARG A 22 17.21 -8.55 -23.80
CA ARG A 22 17.53 -9.95 -24.09
C ARG A 22 16.79 -10.87 -23.11
N PRO A 23 15.54 -11.26 -23.43
CA PRO A 23 14.75 -12.10 -22.53
C PRO A 23 15.36 -13.50 -22.44
N VAL A 24 15.41 -14.05 -21.23
CA VAL A 24 15.79 -15.45 -21.01
C VAL A 24 14.52 -16.28 -21.12
N LYS A 25 14.49 -17.23 -22.06
CA LYS A 25 13.37 -18.16 -22.21
C LYS A 25 13.73 -19.50 -21.58
N PHE A 26 12.93 -19.91 -20.62
CA PHE A 26 12.95 -21.26 -20.07
C PHE A 26 11.99 -22.14 -20.88
N ASP A 27 12.29 -23.42 -20.98
CA ASP A 27 11.35 -24.40 -21.55
C ASP A 27 10.24 -24.77 -20.54
N ASP A 28 9.22 -25.48 -21.02
CA ASP A 28 8.05 -25.84 -20.22
C ASP A 28 8.38 -26.78 -19.04
N GLU A 29 9.42 -27.60 -19.17
CA GLU A 29 9.86 -28.54 -18.14
C GLU A 29 10.59 -27.79 -17.01
N GLU A 30 11.45 -26.85 -17.35
CA GLU A 30 12.13 -25.99 -16.39
C GLU A 30 11.15 -25.06 -15.66
N LEU A 31 10.18 -24.48 -16.38
CA LEU A 31 9.11 -23.69 -15.78
C LEU A 31 8.26 -24.53 -14.80
N ALA A 32 7.96 -25.79 -15.16
CA ALA A 32 7.25 -26.72 -14.29
C ALA A 32 8.02 -27.01 -13.00
N ALA A 33 9.30 -27.35 -13.10
CA ALA A 33 10.15 -27.62 -11.94
C ALA A 33 10.30 -26.40 -11.01
N ARG A 34 10.37 -25.19 -11.59
CA ARG A 34 10.43 -23.93 -10.83
C ARG A 34 9.11 -23.57 -10.16
N ALA A 35 7.97 -24.00 -10.71
CA ALA A 35 6.65 -23.77 -10.12
C ALA A 35 6.34 -24.69 -8.93
N GLU A 36 6.99 -25.86 -8.85
CA GLU A 36 6.79 -26.82 -7.76
C GLU A 36 7.32 -26.33 -6.40
N ASN A 37 8.37 -25.51 -6.42
CA ASN A 37 8.96 -24.95 -5.21
C ASN A 37 8.45 -23.52 -4.98
N ALA A 38 8.01 -23.24 -3.74
CA ALA A 38 7.64 -21.87 -3.38
C ALA A 38 8.90 -20.99 -3.49
N PRO A 39 8.91 -19.94 -4.34
CA PRO A 39 10.13 -19.19 -4.60
C PRO A 39 10.60 -18.48 -3.33
N HIS A 40 11.87 -18.64 -2.97
CA HIS A 40 12.44 -18.07 -1.74
C HIS A 40 12.47 -16.54 -1.82
N THR A 41 12.19 -15.86 -0.69
CA THR A 41 12.32 -14.39 -0.61
C THR A 41 13.75 -14.02 -0.21
N GLU A 42 14.43 -13.26 -1.05
CA GLU A 42 15.74 -12.67 -0.81
C GLU A 42 15.62 -11.22 -0.30
N LEU A 43 16.35 -10.90 0.77
CA LEU A 43 16.44 -9.53 1.30
C LEU A 43 17.80 -8.93 0.93
N ARG A 44 17.79 -7.81 0.22
CA ARG A 44 18.98 -7.10 -0.24
C ARG A 44 19.08 -5.74 0.44
N ALA A 45 20.20 -5.45 1.10
CA ALA A 45 20.43 -4.12 1.64
C ALA A 45 20.65 -3.12 0.48
N MET A 46 19.96 -1.99 0.50
CA MET A 46 20.13 -0.90 -0.46
C MET A 46 20.32 0.42 0.29
N ARG A 47 21.40 1.13 0.01
CA ARG A 47 21.62 2.45 0.63
C ARG A 47 20.81 3.52 -0.09
N ALA A 48 19.97 4.23 0.65
CA ALA A 48 19.23 5.36 0.13
C ALA A 48 20.11 6.61 0.04
N GLY A 49 20.17 7.25 -1.14
CA GLY A 49 20.79 8.56 -1.33
C GLY A 49 19.95 9.70 -0.74
N ARG A 50 18.63 9.64 -0.87
CA ARG A 50 17.63 10.47 -0.17
C ARG A 50 16.55 9.56 0.37
N ILE A 51 15.94 9.92 1.50
CA ILE A 51 14.88 9.10 2.10
C ILE A 51 13.49 9.70 1.93
N ILE A 52 13.36 11.04 1.96
CA ILE A 52 12.09 11.71 1.69
C ILE A 52 11.93 11.88 0.17
N ALA A 53 10.90 11.24 -0.39
CA ALA A 53 10.45 11.45 -1.76
C ALA A 53 9.33 12.49 -1.78
N THR A 54 9.33 13.37 -2.78
CA THR A 54 8.32 14.42 -2.96
C THR A 54 7.47 14.20 -4.21
N ASN A 55 6.24 14.66 -4.20
CA ASN A 55 5.34 14.66 -5.36
C ASN A 55 4.42 15.89 -5.37
N SER A 56 3.84 16.19 -6.53
CA SER A 56 2.88 17.30 -6.73
C SER A 56 1.52 16.80 -7.24
N SER A 57 1.18 15.55 -6.95
CA SER A 57 -0.02 14.94 -7.50
C SER A 57 -1.28 15.46 -6.79
N PRO A 58 -2.32 15.87 -7.53
CA PRO A 58 -3.56 16.35 -6.93
C PRO A 58 -4.46 15.22 -6.38
N ASP A 59 -4.15 13.96 -6.70
CA ASP A 59 -4.99 12.81 -6.32
C ASP A 59 -4.65 12.22 -4.95
N ILE A 60 -3.54 12.65 -4.34
CA ILE A 60 -3.12 12.17 -3.02
C ILE A 60 -2.96 13.35 -2.05
N PRO A 61 -3.41 13.24 -0.79
CA PRO A 61 -3.40 14.30 0.21
C PRO A 61 -2.03 14.50 0.87
N PHE A 62 -0.97 13.90 0.33
CA PHE A 62 0.39 14.06 0.84
C PHE A 62 1.36 14.34 -0.32
N ASN A 63 2.31 15.23 -0.05
CA ASN A 63 3.39 15.56 -0.97
C ASN A 63 4.72 14.88 -0.59
N ARG A 64 4.88 14.40 0.64
CA ARG A 64 6.12 13.76 1.15
C ARG A 64 5.88 12.32 1.58
N SER A 65 6.80 11.43 1.22
CA SER A 65 6.72 10.03 1.61
C SER A 65 8.07 9.37 1.85
N ILE A 66 8.05 8.31 2.64
CA ILE A 66 9.17 7.40 2.87
C ILE A 66 8.71 5.98 2.53
N ASN A 67 9.50 5.27 1.75
CA ASN A 67 9.33 3.84 1.51
C ASN A 67 10.58 3.13 2.02
N PRO A 68 10.52 2.48 3.21
CA PRO A 68 11.67 1.78 3.80
C PRO A 68 12.13 0.59 2.95
N TYR A 69 11.24 0.08 2.10
CA TYR A 69 11.45 -1.07 1.23
C TYR A 69 11.19 -0.72 -0.24
N GLN A 70 11.77 -1.50 -1.15
CA GLN A 70 11.39 -1.59 -2.56
C GLN A 70 11.13 -3.05 -2.90
N GLY A 71 9.98 -3.31 -3.55
CA GLY A 71 9.37 -4.63 -3.55
C GLY A 71 8.46 -4.86 -2.34
N CYS A 72 7.54 -5.80 -2.46
CA CYS A 72 6.64 -6.13 -1.36
C CYS A 72 6.27 -7.62 -1.31
N GLU A 73 6.65 -8.28 -0.22
CA GLU A 73 6.36 -9.70 0.01
C GLU A 73 4.87 -10.04 0.11
N HIS A 74 4.01 -9.04 0.31
CA HIS A 74 2.56 -9.24 0.31
C HIS A 74 2.05 -9.82 -1.01
N GLY A 75 2.73 -9.51 -2.12
CA GLY A 75 2.46 -10.09 -3.43
C GLY A 75 1.09 -9.72 -3.99
N CYS A 76 0.51 -8.56 -3.67
CA CYS A 76 -0.79 -8.18 -4.21
C CYS A 76 -0.70 -8.06 -5.74
N ILE A 77 -1.53 -8.81 -6.48
CA ILE A 77 -1.43 -8.85 -7.95
C ILE A 77 -1.63 -7.48 -8.61
N TYR A 78 -2.57 -6.70 -8.09
CA TYR A 78 -2.93 -5.34 -8.57
C TYR A 78 -1.94 -4.24 -8.14
N CYS A 79 -0.81 -4.57 -7.51
CA CYS A 79 0.06 -3.57 -6.89
C CYS A 79 0.69 -2.64 -7.94
N TYR A 80 0.33 -1.35 -7.91
CA TYR A 80 0.88 -0.33 -8.82
C TYR A 80 2.38 -0.08 -8.67
N ALA A 81 3.02 -0.60 -7.61
CA ALA A 81 4.45 -0.46 -7.36
C ALA A 81 5.29 -1.53 -8.10
N ARG A 82 4.67 -2.59 -8.63
CA ARG A 82 5.33 -3.64 -9.42
C ARG A 82 6.26 -3.11 -10.52
N PRO A 83 5.88 -2.08 -11.31
CA PRO A 83 6.73 -1.52 -12.35
C PRO A 83 8.06 -0.92 -11.86
N SER A 84 8.25 -0.75 -10.55
CA SER A 84 9.52 -0.26 -9.99
C SER A 84 10.66 -1.27 -10.12
N HIS A 85 10.35 -2.57 -10.20
CA HIS A 85 11.35 -3.63 -10.39
C HIS A 85 11.92 -3.67 -11.80
N SER A 86 11.14 -3.24 -12.81
CA SER A 86 11.63 -3.12 -14.18
C SER A 86 12.85 -2.21 -14.28
N TYR A 87 12.96 -1.15 -13.46
CA TYR A 87 14.13 -0.25 -13.43
C TYR A 87 15.39 -0.87 -12.80
N LEU A 88 15.27 -2.05 -12.21
CA LEU A 88 16.36 -2.81 -11.61
C LEU A 88 16.73 -4.04 -12.47
N ASP A 89 16.23 -4.10 -13.71
CA ASP A 89 16.29 -5.29 -14.57
C ASP A 89 15.75 -6.55 -13.88
N LEU A 90 14.70 -6.36 -13.06
CA LEU A 90 13.98 -7.41 -12.37
C LEU A 90 12.53 -7.49 -12.87
N SER A 91 11.97 -8.69 -12.80
CA SER A 91 10.58 -8.92 -13.18
C SER A 91 9.60 -8.15 -12.27
N PRO A 92 8.65 -7.38 -12.83
CA PRO A 92 7.54 -6.80 -12.05
C PRO A 92 6.53 -7.85 -11.54
N GLY A 93 6.65 -9.09 -12.02
CA GLY A 93 5.91 -10.26 -11.56
C GLY A 93 6.48 -10.83 -10.27
N LEU A 94 7.13 -12.00 -10.35
CA LEU A 94 7.62 -12.71 -9.17
C LEU A 94 8.75 -11.98 -8.45
N ASP A 95 9.70 -11.38 -9.17
CA ASP A 95 10.84 -10.69 -8.54
C ASP A 95 10.41 -9.52 -7.65
N PHE A 96 9.31 -8.83 -7.98
CA PHE A 96 8.75 -7.78 -7.13
C PHE A 96 8.41 -8.26 -5.70
N GLU A 97 7.98 -9.51 -5.56
CA GLU A 97 7.52 -10.10 -4.30
C GLU A 97 8.51 -11.11 -3.69
N THR A 98 9.60 -11.42 -4.39
CA THR A 98 10.67 -12.32 -3.93
C THR A 98 12.01 -11.62 -3.72
N LYS A 99 12.35 -10.57 -4.49
CA LYS A 99 13.61 -9.80 -4.35
C LYS A 99 13.32 -8.45 -3.71
N ILE A 100 13.47 -8.39 -2.40
CA ILE A 100 13.07 -7.22 -1.59
C ILE A 100 14.30 -6.44 -1.19
N PHE A 101 14.30 -5.15 -1.47
CA PHE A 101 15.36 -4.26 -1.05
C PHE A 101 14.92 -3.47 0.17
N TYR A 102 15.74 -3.45 1.22
CA TYR A 102 15.49 -2.67 2.43
C TYR A 102 16.56 -1.59 2.61
N LYS A 103 16.20 -0.48 3.26
CA LYS A 103 17.07 0.70 3.43
C LYS A 103 17.56 0.83 4.87
N PRO A 104 18.61 0.11 5.28
CA PRO A 104 19.08 0.15 6.68
C PRO A 104 19.57 1.54 7.11
N ASN A 105 20.01 2.37 6.17
CA ASN A 105 20.45 3.73 6.46
C ASN A 105 19.29 4.74 6.49
N ALA A 106 18.03 4.33 6.34
CA ALA A 106 16.89 5.24 6.29
C ALA A 106 16.77 6.16 7.52
N PRO A 107 16.92 5.68 8.78
CA PRO A 107 16.86 6.55 9.96
C PRO A 107 17.97 7.61 9.95
N ALA A 108 19.21 7.21 9.67
CA ALA A 108 20.34 8.14 9.59
C ALA A 108 20.16 9.18 8.48
N ARG A 109 19.61 8.79 7.32
CA ARG A 109 19.28 9.74 6.24
C ARG A 109 18.15 10.68 6.62
N LEU A 110 17.16 10.21 7.38
CA LEU A 110 16.04 11.04 7.81
C LEU A 110 16.51 12.12 8.77
N SER A 111 17.29 11.75 9.80
CA SER A 111 17.88 12.73 10.72
C SER A 111 18.73 13.76 9.99
N ALA A 112 19.61 13.32 9.06
CA ALA A 112 20.43 14.22 8.27
C ALA A 112 19.60 15.15 7.35
N GLU A 113 18.42 14.73 6.89
CA GLU A 113 17.52 15.59 6.12
C GLU A 113 16.82 16.64 7.00
N TRP A 114 16.39 16.26 8.20
CA TRP A 114 15.82 17.15 9.21
C TRP A 114 16.82 18.18 9.76
N GLU A 115 18.11 17.85 9.75
CA GLU A 115 19.20 18.77 10.14
C GLU A 115 19.51 19.84 9.08
N LYS A 116 18.98 19.75 7.86
CA LYS A 116 19.29 20.74 6.81
C LYS A 116 18.76 22.14 7.14
N PRO A 117 19.54 23.21 6.93
CA PRO A 117 19.04 24.58 7.02
C PRO A 117 17.82 24.76 6.12
N GLY A 118 16.76 25.39 6.66
CA GLY A 118 15.52 25.63 5.93
C GLY A 118 14.58 24.44 5.81
N TYR A 119 14.85 23.30 6.48
CA TYR A 119 13.86 22.22 6.56
C TYR A 119 12.55 22.72 7.19
N GLN A 120 11.45 22.59 6.46
CA GLN A 120 10.10 22.90 6.94
C GLN A 120 9.38 21.59 7.27
N CYS A 121 8.85 21.49 8.49
CA CYS A 121 8.09 20.33 8.92
C CYS A 121 6.74 20.27 8.18
N GLU A 122 6.49 19.12 7.55
CA GLU A 122 5.21 18.77 6.93
C GLU A 122 4.99 17.27 7.15
N PRO A 123 3.75 16.77 7.22
CA PRO A 123 3.49 15.36 7.46
C PRO A 123 4.17 14.47 6.42
N ILE A 124 4.84 13.41 6.88
CA ILE A 124 5.47 12.42 5.99
C ILE A 124 4.64 11.14 6.01
N THR A 125 4.31 10.63 4.82
CA THR A 125 3.60 9.34 4.71
C THR A 125 4.58 8.18 4.54
N ILE A 126 4.58 7.23 5.46
CA ILE A 126 5.30 5.96 5.34
C ILE A 126 4.39 4.93 4.69
N GLY A 127 4.89 4.21 3.67
CA GLY A 127 4.15 3.12 3.04
C GLY A 127 3.34 3.50 1.79
N ALA A 128 3.67 4.64 1.20
CA ALA A 128 2.99 5.18 0.02
C ALA A 128 3.19 4.38 -1.28
N ASN A 129 4.13 3.42 -1.34
CA ASN A 129 4.39 2.62 -2.53
C ASN A 129 4.54 1.13 -2.19
N THR A 130 5.25 0.81 -1.11
CA THR A 130 5.46 -0.55 -0.61
C THR A 130 5.10 -0.62 0.86
N ASP A 131 4.66 -1.80 1.34
CA ASP A 131 4.20 -1.91 2.72
C ASP A 131 5.38 -1.84 3.71
N PRO A 132 5.36 -0.91 4.68
CA PRO A 132 6.44 -0.74 5.65
C PRO A 132 6.43 -1.82 6.73
N TYR A 133 5.36 -2.60 6.82
CA TYR A 133 5.16 -3.69 7.78
C TYR A 133 5.00 -5.06 7.10
N GLN A 134 5.53 -5.19 5.88
CA GLN A 134 5.67 -6.48 5.21
C GLN A 134 6.52 -7.46 6.05
N PRO A 135 6.44 -8.79 5.83
CA PRO A 135 7.15 -9.79 6.63
C PRO A 135 8.63 -9.50 6.93
N ALA A 136 9.38 -8.91 6.00
CA ALA A 136 10.78 -8.49 6.16
C ALA A 136 11.00 -7.60 7.39
N GLU A 137 10.05 -6.70 7.70
CA GLU A 137 10.12 -5.75 8.81
C GLU A 137 10.24 -6.44 10.18
N LYS A 138 9.85 -7.71 10.31
CA LYS A 138 10.08 -8.49 11.54
C LYS A 138 11.57 -8.67 11.85
N LYS A 139 12.42 -8.72 10.82
CA LYS A 139 13.87 -8.93 10.93
C LYS A 139 14.65 -7.63 10.83
N THR A 140 14.24 -6.75 9.91
CA THR A 140 15.03 -5.56 9.54
C THR A 140 14.75 -4.36 10.44
N GLY A 141 13.55 -4.21 11.02
CA GLY A 141 13.23 -3.17 11.99
C GLY A 141 13.27 -1.71 11.49
N VAL A 142 13.44 -1.49 10.18
CA VAL A 142 13.68 -0.14 9.61
C VAL A 142 12.49 0.79 9.87
N THR A 143 11.26 0.30 9.75
CA THR A 143 10.06 1.11 10.02
C THR A 143 9.98 1.49 11.49
N ARG A 144 10.28 0.55 12.41
CA ARG A 144 10.33 0.85 13.84
C ARG A 144 11.37 1.92 14.16
N GLU A 145 12.57 1.82 13.60
CA GLU A 145 13.63 2.82 13.80
C GLU A 145 13.22 4.20 13.30
N LEU A 146 12.54 4.28 12.15
CA LEU A 146 11.95 5.52 11.67
C LEU A 146 10.92 6.06 12.66
N LEU A 147 9.99 5.24 13.14
CA LEU A 147 8.95 5.68 14.10
C LEU A 147 9.54 6.18 15.42
N MET A 148 10.62 5.56 15.91
CA MET A 148 11.33 6.06 17.09
C MET A 148 11.88 7.48 16.85
N LEU A 149 12.36 7.79 15.63
CA LEU A 149 12.78 9.15 15.27
C LEU A 149 11.59 10.12 15.19
N PHE A 150 10.47 9.71 14.57
CA PHE A 150 9.25 10.53 14.53
C PHE A 150 8.76 10.87 15.95
N CYS A 151 8.76 9.90 16.86
CA CYS A 151 8.43 10.09 18.27
C CYS A 151 9.39 11.04 18.96
N LYS A 152 10.70 10.76 18.88
CA LYS A 152 11.77 11.56 19.50
C LYS A 152 11.73 13.03 19.06
N HIS A 153 11.49 13.28 17.78
CA HIS A 153 11.50 14.62 17.21
C HIS A 153 10.11 15.23 17.08
N LYS A 154 9.07 14.57 17.62
CA LYS A 154 7.66 15.01 17.55
C LYS A 154 7.24 15.41 16.14
N HIS A 155 7.71 14.65 15.15
CA HIS A 155 7.44 14.92 13.75
C HIS A 155 6.14 14.20 13.34
N PRO A 156 5.21 14.86 12.62
CA PRO A 156 3.98 14.23 12.15
C PRO A 156 4.25 13.16 11.09
N VAL A 157 3.57 12.02 11.21
CA VAL A 157 3.71 10.85 10.34
C VAL A 157 2.37 10.16 10.07
N ASN A 158 2.11 9.87 8.81
CA ASN A 158 1.00 9.01 8.40
C ASN A 158 1.55 7.64 7.98
N ILE A 159 0.83 6.57 8.29
CA ILE A 159 1.26 5.21 7.93
C ILE A 159 0.20 4.55 7.06
N ILE A 160 0.61 3.96 5.95
CA ILE A 160 -0.26 3.13 5.10
C ILE A 160 0.26 1.69 5.17
N THR A 161 -0.59 0.75 5.57
CA THR A 161 -0.23 -0.67 5.64
C THR A 161 -1.43 -1.59 5.42
N LYS A 162 -1.16 -2.87 5.21
CA LYS A 162 -2.12 -3.98 5.23
C LYS A 162 -1.83 -4.96 6.38
N SER A 163 -0.76 -4.72 7.13
CA SER A 163 -0.18 -5.68 8.05
C SER A 163 -0.61 -5.42 9.49
N ASN A 164 -0.86 -6.49 10.23
CA ASN A 164 -1.09 -6.45 11.68
C ASN A 164 0.22 -6.30 12.49
N LEU A 165 1.39 -6.39 11.83
CA LEU A 165 2.68 -6.17 12.50
C LEU A 165 2.82 -4.75 13.05
N ILE A 166 2.05 -3.80 12.51
CA ILE A 166 1.95 -2.44 13.05
C ILE A 166 1.61 -2.40 14.54
N LEU A 167 0.89 -3.40 15.06
CA LEU A 167 0.55 -3.50 16.48
C LEU A 167 1.77 -3.69 17.39
N ARG A 168 2.92 -4.15 16.85
CA ARG A 168 4.20 -4.18 17.59
C ARG A 168 4.62 -2.79 18.07
N ASP A 169 4.29 -1.77 17.28
CA ASP A 169 4.71 -0.39 17.51
C ASP A 169 3.56 0.47 18.05
N ILE A 170 2.48 -0.15 18.54
CA ILE A 170 1.24 0.54 18.95
C ILE A 170 1.46 1.62 20.01
N GLU A 171 2.38 1.42 20.95
CA GLU A 171 2.67 2.40 22.00
C GLU A 171 3.33 3.67 21.43
N LEU A 172 4.21 3.54 20.41
CA LEU A 172 4.77 4.70 19.69
C LEU A 172 3.68 5.44 18.90
N LEU A 173 2.77 4.68 18.29
CA LEU A 173 1.66 5.25 17.52
C LEU A 173 0.67 5.97 18.42
N ALA A 174 0.38 5.43 19.60
CA ALA A 174 -0.47 6.07 20.61
C ALA A 174 0.16 7.37 21.11
N GLU A 175 1.45 7.36 21.50
CA GLU A 175 2.15 8.57 21.95
C GLU A 175 2.14 9.68 20.90
N LEU A 176 2.38 9.34 19.63
CA LEU A 176 2.26 10.30 18.54
C LEU A 176 0.82 10.77 18.33
N SER A 177 -0.16 9.87 18.43
CA SER A 177 -1.58 10.17 18.22
C SER A 177 -2.15 11.10 19.30
N ASP A 178 -1.76 10.92 20.56
CA ASP A 178 -2.14 11.80 21.69
C ASP A 178 -1.72 13.26 21.44
N ARG A 179 -0.66 13.45 20.66
CA ARG A 179 -0.15 14.75 20.24
C ARG A 179 -0.69 15.23 18.89
N ARG A 180 -1.60 14.49 18.26
CA ARG A 180 -2.09 14.70 16.88
C ARG A 180 -0.95 14.66 15.84
N LEU A 181 0.02 13.78 16.04
CA LEU A 181 1.17 13.57 15.15
C LEU A 181 1.09 12.28 14.34
N CYS A 182 0.08 11.44 14.55
CA CYS A 182 -0.06 10.21 13.78
C CYS A 182 -1.48 9.92 13.31
N SER A 183 -1.60 9.35 12.11
CA SER A 183 -2.78 8.62 11.67
C SER A 183 -2.38 7.38 10.86
N VAL A 184 -3.24 6.37 10.87
CA VAL A 184 -2.99 5.09 10.21
C VAL A 184 -4.08 4.80 9.17
N ALA A 185 -3.68 4.45 7.96
CA ALA A 185 -4.55 3.93 6.93
C ALA A 185 -4.32 2.42 6.72
N LEU A 186 -5.36 1.62 6.88
CA LEU A 186 -5.35 0.17 6.67
C LEU A 186 -6.09 -0.21 5.39
N SER A 187 -5.45 -0.96 4.48
CA SER A 187 -6.18 -1.46 3.29
C SER A 187 -6.93 -2.76 3.56
N LEU A 188 -8.22 -2.77 3.24
CA LEU A 188 -9.11 -3.92 3.32
C LEU A 188 -10.05 -3.90 2.09
N PRO A 189 -9.65 -4.54 0.97
CA PRO A 189 -10.41 -4.49 -0.28
C PRO A 189 -11.53 -5.55 -0.38
N THR A 190 -11.55 -6.57 0.48
CA THR A 190 -12.52 -7.66 0.43
C THR A 190 -12.68 -8.30 1.82
N MET A 191 -13.89 -8.77 2.11
CA MET A 191 -14.22 -9.62 3.26
C MET A 191 -14.13 -11.10 2.92
N ASP A 192 -14.14 -11.45 1.63
CA ASP A 192 -13.99 -12.82 1.15
C ASP A 192 -12.55 -13.35 1.34
N ARG A 193 -12.44 -14.40 2.17
CA ARG A 193 -11.18 -15.10 2.46
C ARG A 193 -10.58 -15.77 1.22
N ALA A 194 -11.41 -16.31 0.34
CA ALA A 194 -10.97 -16.98 -0.88
C ALA A 194 -10.39 -15.96 -1.87
N LEU A 195 -11.12 -14.88 -2.14
CA LEU A 195 -10.62 -13.77 -2.96
C LEU A 195 -9.33 -13.17 -2.38
N LYS A 196 -9.29 -12.89 -1.08
CA LYS A 196 -8.07 -12.42 -0.39
C LYS A 196 -6.88 -13.36 -0.63
N ARG A 197 -7.09 -14.68 -0.61
CA ARG A 197 -6.00 -15.66 -0.76
C ARG A 197 -5.37 -15.64 -2.16
N ILE A 198 -6.17 -15.44 -3.20
CA ILE A 198 -5.67 -15.38 -4.58
C ILE A 198 -5.17 -13.99 -4.97
N MET A 199 -5.69 -12.93 -4.34
CA MET A 199 -5.37 -11.55 -4.69
C MET A 199 -4.25 -10.94 -3.83
N GLU A 200 -4.22 -11.29 -2.54
CA GLU A 200 -3.31 -10.77 -1.51
C GLU A 200 -2.70 -11.93 -0.68
N PRO A 201 -1.95 -12.85 -1.30
CA PRO A 201 -1.64 -14.17 -0.73
C PRO A 201 -0.91 -14.11 0.61
N ARG A 202 -0.05 -13.11 0.82
CA ARG A 202 0.78 -12.98 2.03
C ARG A 202 0.39 -11.85 2.97
N VAL A 203 -0.68 -11.12 2.65
CA VAL A 203 -1.29 -10.15 3.58
C VAL A 203 -1.95 -10.90 4.74
N PRO A 204 -2.07 -10.33 5.96
CA PRO A 204 -2.88 -10.93 7.04
C PRO A 204 -4.34 -11.18 6.64
N SER A 205 -5.03 -12.06 7.38
CA SER A 205 -6.44 -12.35 7.13
C SER A 205 -7.33 -11.12 7.33
N VAL A 206 -8.55 -11.17 6.78
CA VAL A 206 -9.57 -10.13 6.95
C VAL A 206 -9.81 -9.84 8.44
N GLU A 207 -9.99 -10.90 9.25
CA GLU A 207 -10.26 -10.76 10.69
C GLU A 207 -9.06 -10.19 11.43
N SER A 208 -7.84 -10.53 11.00
CA SER A 208 -6.63 -9.95 11.58
C SER A 208 -6.55 -8.45 11.31
N ARG A 209 -6.94 -8.00 10.11
CA ARG A 209 -7.01 -6.58 9.75
C ARG A 209 -8.10 -5.85 10.53
N LEU A 210 -9.30 -6.43 10.67
CA LEU A 210 -10.38 -5.84 11.50
C LEU A 210 -9.95 -5.70 12.97
N ARG A 211 -9.36 -6.75 13.57
CA ARG A 211 -8.78 -6.65 14.92
C ARG A 211 -7.66 -5.61 15.01
N THR A 212 -6.90 -5.41 13.94
CA THR A 212 -5.86 -4.37 13.92
C THR A 212 -6.49 -2.97 13.98
N ILE A 213 -7.56 -2.74 13.22
CA ILE A 213 -8.35 -1.49 13.26
C ILE A 213 -8.87 -1.27 14.68
N GLU A 214 -9.55 -2.26 15.26
CA GLU A 214 -10.10 -2.23 16.62
C GLU A 214 -9.03 -1.90 17.67
N ARG A 215 -7.88 -2.57 17.62
CA ARG A 215 -6.80 -2.35 18.58
C ARG A 215 -6.18 -0.96 18.46
N LEU A 216 -5.97 -0.46 17.24
CA LEU A 216 -5.47 0.90 17.03
C LEU A 216 -6.49 1.95 17.52
N ALA A 217 -7.76 1.80 17.15
CA ALA A 217 -8.84 2.69 17.57
C ALA A 217 -8.99 2.72 19.10
N SER A 218 -8.92 1.56 19.76
CA SER A 218 -8.98 1.45 21.23
C SER A 218 -7.85 2.16 21.97
N ARG A 219 -6.75 2.46 21.26
CA ARG A 219 -5.60 3.23 21.77
C ARG A 219 -5.62 4.69 21.33
N GLY A 220 -6.74 5.17 20.80
CA GLY A 220 -6.90 6.55 20.36
C GLY A 220 -6.18 6.89 19.05
N VAL A 221 -5.61 5.90 18.34
CA VAL A 221 -4.96 6.13 17.05
C VAL A 221 -6.04 6.36 15.98
N PRO A 222 -6.06 7.50 15.26
CA PRO A 222 -7.02 7.71 14.19
C PRO A 222 -6.80 6.70 13.05
N VAL A 223 -7.83 5.89 12.77
CA VAL A 223 -7.79 4.89 11.70
C VAL A 223 -8.68 5.27 10.53
N SER A 224 -8.09 5.21 9.34
CA SER A 224 -8.74 5.29 8.05
C SER A 224 -8.68 3.94 7.35
N VAL A 225 -9.73 3.57 6.61
CA VAL A 225 -9.70 2.36 5.79
C VAL A 225 -9.64 2.69 4.30
N LEU A 226 -8.81 1.94 3.58
CA LEU A 226 -8.72 1.96 2.12
C LEU A 226 -9.38 0.70 1.55
N VAL A 227 -10.56 0.84 0.96
CA VAL A 227 -11.19 -0.19 0.11
C VAL A 227 -10.53 -0.10 -1.27
N ALA A 228 -9.30 -0.60 -1.34
CA ALA A 228 -8.39 -0.37 -2.46
C ALA A 228 -7.63 -1.66 -2.83
N PRO A 229 -7.88 -2.24 -4.01
CA PRO A 229 -8.73 -1.73 -5.10
C PRO A 229 -10.21 -2.11 -4.94
N LEU A 230 -11.09 -1.29 -5.52
CA LEU A 230 -12.38 -1.76 -6.02
C LEU A 230 -12.21 -2.28 -7.45
N ILE A 231 -12.53 -3.55 -7.64
CA ILE A 231 -12.45 -4.30 -8.89
C ILE A 231 -13.88 -4.61 -9.35
N PRO A 232 -14.30 -4.07 -10.52
CA PRO A 232 -15.62 -4.33 -11.08
C PRO A 232 -15.96 -5.82 -11.14
N ALA A 233 -17.17 -6.19 -10.74
CA ALA A 233 -17.71 -7.56 -10.77
C ALA A 233 -16.89 -8.61 -9.98
N ILE A 234 -15.93 -8.19 -9.15
CA ILE A 234 -15.12 -9.08 -8.31
C ILE A 234 -15.36 -8.82 -6.82
N ASN A 235 -15.20 -7.58 -6.34
CA ASN A 235 -15.41 -7.21 -4.92
C ASN A 235 -16.28 -5.96 -4.74
N ASP A 236 -16.80 -5.38 -5.80
CA ASP A 236 -17.62 -4.17 -5.73
C ASP A 236 -19.02 -4.41 -5.15
N ASN A 237 -19.48 -5.65 -5.07
CA ASN A 237 -20.64 -6.06 -4.30
C ASN A 237 -20.41 -5.97 -2.77
N GLU A 238 -19.16 -5.92 -2.30
CA GLU A 238 -18.82 -5.93 -0.88
C GLU A 238 -18.73 -4.54 -0.23
N ILE A 239 -18.86 -3.45 -1.00
CA ILE A 239 -18.63 -2.06 -0.55
C ILE A 239 -19.32 -1.77 0.80
N GLU A 240 -20.62 -2.01 0.90
CA GLU A 240 -21.41 -1.70 2.08
C GLU A 240 -20.98 -2.57 3.27
N SER A 241 -20.81 -3.88 3.06
CA SER A 241 -20.41 -4.82 4.12
C SER A 241 -19.01 -4.54 4.66
N ILE A 242 -18.06 -4.13 3.81
CA ILE A 242 -16.72 -3.71 4.24
C ILE A 242 -16.84 -2.48 5.12
N LEU A 243 -17.60 -1.47 4.68
CA LEU A 243 -17.75 -0.21 5.40
C LEU A 243 -18.44 -0.40 6.75
N GLU A 244 -19.45 -1.27 6.84
CA GLU A 244 -20.09 -1.66 8.09
C GLU A 244 -19.09 -2.30 9.04
N ALA A 245 -18.38 -3.33 8.59
CA ALA A 245 -17.41 -4.05 9.43
C ALA A 245 -16.28 -3.16 9.95
N VAL A 246 -15.80 -2.19 9.16
CA VAL A 246 -14.72 -1.30 9.59
C VAL A 246 -15.19 -0.15 10.46
N ALA A 247 -16.43 0.32 10.27
CA ALA A 247 -17.06 1.26 11.19
C ALA A 247 -17.25 0.60 12.57
N ASP A 248 -17.75 -0.63 12.60
CA ASP A 248 -17.89 -1.42 13.84
C ASP A 248 -16.54 -1.67 14.53
N ALA A 249 -15.47 -1.84 13.75
CA ALA A 249 -14.10 -1.95 14.28
C ALA A 249 -13.51 -0.61 14.76
N GLY A 250 -14.22 0.52 14.62
CA GLY A 250 -13.77 1.83 15.12
C GLY A 250 -12.98 2.68 14.11
N ALA A 251 -13.02 2.36 12.81
CA ALA A 251 -12.51 3.28 11.80
C ALA A 251 -13.38 4.55 11.75
N THR A 252 -12.74 5.70 11.57
CA THR A 252 -13.43 7.01 11.52
C THR A 252 -13.49 7.60 10.11
N GLN A 253 -12.65 7.09 9.21
CA GLN A 253 -12.60 7.54 7.82
C GLN A 253 -12.54 6.33 6.88
N ALA A 254 -13.09 6.47 5.69
CA ALA A 254 -13.01 5.43 4.67
C ALA A 254 -12.93 6.02 3.26
N HIS A 255 -12.09 5.40 2.44
CA HIS A 255 -11.80 5.82 1.07
C HIS A 255 -11.70 4.59 0.18
N TYR A 256 -11.87 4.77 -1.12
CA TYR A 256 -11.64 3.71 -2.09
C TYR A 256 -10.70 4.18 -3.19
N ILE A 257 -10.08 3.20 -3.86
CA ILE A 257 -9.35 3.43 -5.10
C ILE A 257 -9.90 2.43 -6.11
N PHE A 258 -10.45 2.93 -7.22
CA PHE A 258 -10.80 2.09 -8.37
C PHE A 258 -9.52 1.44 -8.92
N LEU A 259 -9.63 0.19 -9.37
CA LEU A 259 -8.51 -0.60 -9.88
C LEU A 259 -7.61 0.21 -10.83
N ARG A 260 -6.30 0.14 -10.59
CA ARG A 260 -5.26 0.79 -11.38
C ARG A 260 -4.42 -0.25 -12.10
N LEU A 261 -4.24 -0.08 -13.40
CA LEU A 261 -3.47 -0.99 -14.25
C LEU A 261 -2.32 -0.28 -15.00
N PRO A 262 -1.39 0.39 -14.30
CA PRO A 262 -0.26 1.04 -14.94
C PRO A 262 0.76 0.02 -15.46
N HIS A 263 1.29 0.27 -16.67
CA HIS A 263 2.39 -0.49 -17.26
C HIS A 263 2.17 -2.03 -17.20
N GLU A 264 3.14 -2.78 -16.66
CA GLU A 264 3.11 -4.25 -16.61
C GLU A 264 1.99 -4.82 -15.71
N VAL A 265 1.42 -4.00 -14.81
CA VAL A 265 0.32 -4.42 -13.93
C VAL A 265 -0.92 -4.82 -14.73
N ARG A 266 -1.19 -4.16 -15.87
CA ARG A 266 -2.30 -4.51 -16.76
C ARG A 266 -2.23 -5.97 -17.16
N ASP A 267 -1.09 -6.37 -17.70
CA ASP A 267 -0.93 -7.69 -18.29
C ASP A 267 -0.92 -8.78 -17.20
N LEU A 268 -0.26 -8.50 -16.06
CA LEU A 268 -0.27 -9.39 -14.89
C LEU A 268 -1.69 -9.59 -14.34
N PHE A 269 -2.50 -8.53 -14.32
CA PHE A 269 -3.87 -8.60 -13.82
C PHE A 269 -4.80 -9.37 -14.76
N ILE A 270 -4.66 -9.19 -16.09
CA ILE A 270 -5.40 -9.96 -17.09
C ILE A 270 -5.07 -11.45 -16.95
N GLU A 271 -3.79 -11.80 -16.85
CA GLU A 271 -3.37 -13.19 -16.64
C GLU A 271 -3.98 -13.78 -15.36
N TRP A 272 -4.03 -13.00 -14.28
CA TRP A 272 -4.67 -13.42 -13.03
C TRP A 272 -6.18 -13.62 -13.17
N LEU A 273 -6.87 -12.77 -13.95
CA LEU A 273 -8.29 -12.95 -14.25
C LEU A 273 -8.52 -14.23 -15.06
N ASP A 274 -7.70 -14.51 -16.07
CA ASP A 274 -7.84 -15.71 -16.90
C ASP A 274 -7.67 -17.00 -16.08
N VAL A 275 -6.81 -16.97 -15.06
CA VAL A 275 -6.58 -18.11 -14.17
C VAL A 275 -7.68 -18.28 -13.13
N HIS A 276 -8.13 -17.20 -12.50
CA HIS A 276 -9.01 -17.28 -11.33
C HIS A 276 -10.48 -17.00 -11.61
N PHE A 277 -10.78 -16.30 -12.71
CA PHE A 277 -12.12 -15.88 -13.11
C PHE A 277 -12.32 -15.97 -14.63
N PRO A 278 -12.00 -17.10 -15.29
CA PRO A 278 -12.05 -17.22 -16.75
C PRO A 278 -13.41 -16.83 -17.33
N ASP A 279 -14.50 -17.22 -16.67
CA ASP A 279 -15.87 -16.94 -17.12
C ASP A 279 -16.28 -15.46 -17.01
N ARG A 280 -15.49 -14.63 -16.31
CA ARG A 280 -15.78 -13.21 -16.06
C ARG A 280 -14.68 -12.26 -16.51
N ALA A 281 -13.51 -12.77 -16.94
CA ALA A 281 -12.34 -11.97 -17.27
C ALA A 281 -12.65 -10.85 -18.28
N GLU A 282 -13.31 -11.20 -19.40
CA GLU A 282 -13.71 -10.24 -20.43
C GLU A 282 -14.72 -9.21 -19.89
N HIS A 283 -15.68 -9.64 -19.08
CA HIS A 283 -16.67 -8.76 -18.49
C HIS A 283 -16.04 -7.73 -17.53
N VAL A 284 -15.14 -8.19 -16.65
CA VAL A 284 -14.39 -7.31 -15.74
C VAL A 284 -13.61 -6.27 -16.53
N MET A 285 -12.86 -6.70 -17.55
CA MET A 285 -12.06 -5.78 -18.37
C MET A 285 -12.91 -4.83 -19.21
N SER A 286 -14.10 -5.25 -19.65
CA SER A 286 -15.07 -4.36 -20.29
C SER A 286 -15.51 -3.23 -19.36
N LEU A 287 -15.84 -3.53 -18.11
CA LEU A 287 -16.21 -2.53 -17.10
C LEU A 287 -15.05 -1.59 -16.76
N VAL A 288 -13.82 -2.12 -16.64
CA VAL A 288 -12.61 -1.32 -16.46
C VAL A 288 -12.41 -0.33 -17.63
N ARG A 289 -12.62 -0.78 -18.87
CA ARG A 289 -12.54 0.07 -20.06
C ARG A 289 -13.61 1.15 -20.08
N GLN A 290 -14.85 0.80 -19.75
CA GLN A 290 -15.93 1.78 -19.63
C GLN A 290 -15.57 2.86 -18.60
N ALA A 291 -15.04 2.46 -17.44
CA ALA A 291 -14.57 3.36 -16.39
C ALA A 291 -13.31 4.18 -16.75
N SER A 292 -12.63 3.84 -17.85
CA SER A 292 -11.37 4.45 -18.29
C SER A 292 -11.48 5.10 -19.69
N GLY A 293 -12.70 5.27 -20.20
CA GLY A 293 -13.02 5.80 -21.54
C GLY A 293 -12.39 5.00 -22.68
N GLY A 294 -12.61 3.69 -22.67
CA GLY A 294 -12.26 2.74 -23.73
C GLY A 294 -10.87 2.09 -23.58
N ARG A 295 -10.03 2.57 -22.67
CA ARG A 295 -8.66 2.06 -22.43
C ARG A 295 -8.64 1.09 -21.26
N ASP A 296 -7.66 0.20 -21.18
CA ASP A 296 -7.49 -0.66 -19.99
C ASP A 296 -7.09 0.13 -18.73
N TYR A 297 -6.58 1.36 -18.89
CA TYR A 297 -6.24 2.27 -17.80
C TYR A 297 -6.16 3.72 -18.29
N ASP A 298 -6.70 4.65 -17.51
CA ASP A 298 -6.55 6.09 -17.72
C ASP A 298 -5.59 6.67 -16.67
N PRO A 299 -4.38 7.13 -17.04
CA PRO A 299 -3.42 7.66 -16.08
C PRO A 299 -3.68 9.13 -15.68
N SER A 300 -4.69 9.78 -16.24
CA SER A 300 -5.01 11.19 -15.99
C SER A 300 -5.32 11.44 -14.52
N PHE A 301 -4.81 12.55 -13.98
CA PHE A 301 -5.21 13.03 -12.66
C PHE A 301 -6.72 13.23 -12.58
N GLY A 302 -7.30 12.98 -11.40
CA GLY A 302 -8.74 13.02 -11.15
C GLY A 302 -9.52 11.81 -11.66
N VAL A 303 -8.95 10.99 -12.55
CA VAL A 303 -9.60 9.80 -13.14
C VAL A 303 -8.93 8.51 -12.69
N ARG A 304 -7.60 8.47 -12.63
CA ARG A 304 -6.82 7.24 -12.41
C ARG A 304 -7.05 6.51 -11.09
N GLN A 305 -7.77 7.10 -10.12
CA GLN A 305 -8.10 6.46 -8.84
C GLN A 305 -9.61 6.30 -8.62
N SER A 306 -10.44 6.91 -9.45
CA SER A 306 -11.89 7.04 -9.27
C SER A 306 -12.68 6.41 -10.42
N GLY A 307 -12.09 6.38 -11.62
CA GLY A 307 -12.79 6.09 -12.87
C GLY A 307 -13.66 7.27 -13.34
N ARG A 308 -14.30 7.10 -14.49
CA ARG A 308 -15.28 8.04 -15.07
C ARG A 308 -16.45 7.30 -15.72
N GLY A 309 -17.56 7.99 -15.91
CA GLY A 309 -18.75 7.44 -16.56
C GLY A 309 -19.66 6.65 -15.62
N PRO A 310 -20.78 6.10 -16.15
CA PRO A 310 -21.91 5.66 -15.33
C PRO A 310 -21.55 4.60 -14.29
N TYR A 311 -20.67 3.66 -14.63
CA TYR A 311 -20.26 2.61 -13.72
C TYR A 311 -19.44 3.15 -12.54
N ALA A 312 -18.47 4.02 -12.81
CA ALA A 312 -17.66 4.64 -11.77
C ALA A 312 -18.51 5.55 -10.86
N GLU A 313 -19.46 6.29 -11.44
CA GLU A 313 -20.41 7.13 -10.72
C GLU A 313 -21.32 6.31 -9.79
N LEU A 314 -21.79 5.15 -10.25
CA LEU A 314 -22.57 4.21 -9.43
C LEU A 314 -21.78 3.74 -8.21
N LEU A 315 -20.53 3.27 -8.40
CA LEU A 315 -19.67 2.84 -7.29
C LEU A 315 -19.39 4.00 -6.32
N ALA A 316 -19.08 5.18 -6.85
CA ALA A 316 -18.85 6.38 -6.05
C ALA A 316 -20.08 6.77 -5.22
N GLY A 317 -21.27 6.66 -5.80
CA GLY A 317 -22.55 6.92 -5.15
C GLY A 317 -22.84 5.92 -4.03
N ARG A 318 -22.69 4.62 -4.29
CA ARG A 318 -22.83 3.55 -3.29
C ARG A 318 -21.91 3.78 -2.09
N PHE A 319 -20.61 3.97 -2.35
CA PHE A 319 -19.62 4.23 -1.31
C PHE A 319 -19.95 5.48 -0.50
N ARG A 320 -20.36 6.59 -1.16
CA ARG A 320 -20.73 7.84 -0.49
C ARG A 320 -21.94 7.68 0.42
N ASN A 321 -22.98 7.01 -0.05
CA ASN A 321 -24.21 6.80 0.71
C ASN A 321 -23.95 5.91 1.93
N ALA A 322 -23.15 4.85 1.77
CA ALA A 322 -22.75 3.98 2.87
C ALA A 322 -21.92 4.72 3.93
N CYS A 323 -20.87 5.45 3.53
CA CYS A 323 -20.09 6.27 4.46
C CYS A 323 -20.95 7.27 5.23
N ARG A 324 -21.86 7.98 4.54
CA ARG A 324 -22.78 8.95 5.18
C ARG A 324 -23.68 8.28 6.23
N ARG A 325 -24.24 7.10 5.90
CA ARG A 325 -25.08 6.32 6.81
C ARG A 325 -24.31 5.87 8.06
N LEU A 326 -23.03 5.53 7.89
CA LEU A 326 -22.17 4.98 8.95
C LEU A 326 -21.33 6.04 9.68
N GLY A 327 -21.44 7.32 9.32
CA GLY A 327 -20.64 8.39 9.93
C GLY A 327 -19.16 8.38 9.56
N LEU A 328 -18.76 7.67 8.51
CA LEU A 328 -17.37 7.60 8.05
C LEU A 328 -16.99 8.83 7.23
N GLN A 329 -15.94 9.55 7.64
CA GLN A 329 -15.44 10.71 6.91
C GLN A 329 -14.76 10.31 5.59
N ARG A 330 -14.91 11.16 4.56
CA ARG A 330 -14.43 10.89 3.19
C ARG A 330 -13.60 12.02 2.57
N GLU A 331 -13.54 13.19 3.19
CA GLU A 331 -12.93 14.37 2.55
C GLU A 331 -11.40 14.32 2.62
N ARG A 332 -10.86 13.70 3.67
CA ARG A 332 -9.43 13.46 3.86
C ARG A 332 -9.25 12.07 4.45
N TYR A 333 -8.28 11.30 3.96
CA TYR A 333 -7.95 9.99 4.54
C TYR A 333 -6.84 10.06 5.58
N GLN A 334 -6.20 11.22 5.71
CA GLN A 334 -5.24 11.51 6.78
C GLN A 334 -5.83 12.63 7.62
N GLN A 335 -5.80 12.45 8.94
CA GLN A 335 -6.17 13.51 9.86
C GLN A 335 -5.19 14.69 9.72
N PRO A 336 -5.66 15.94 9.90
CA PRO A 336 -4.75 17.08 10.03
C PRO A 336 -3.78 16.82 11.19
N LEU A 337 -2.48 16.81 10.90
CA LEU A 337 -1.44 16.57 11.90
C LEU A 337 -0.74 17.87 12.30
N ASP A 338 -0.25 17.93 13.53
CA ASP A 338 0.34 19.13 14.12
C ASP A 338 1.83 19.28 13.80
N CYS A 339 2.17 20.11 12.82
CA CYS A 339 3.56 20.37 12.43
C CYS A 339 4.33 21.29 13.39
N ASN A 340 3.66 21.96 14.31
CA ASN A 340 4.30 22.99 15.16
C ASN A 340 5.08 22.40 16.33
N GLN A 341 4.90 21.11 16.62
CA GLN A 341 5.58 20.42 17.72
C GLN A 341 6.95 19.87 17.35
N PHE A 342 7.34 19.95 16.07
CA PHE A 342 8.58 19.34 15.58
C PHE A 342 9.83 19.92 16.26
N GLU A 343 10.62 19.03 16.86
CA GLU A 343 11.88 19.35 17.51
C GLU A 343 13.04 18.95 16.61
N ARG A 344 13.66 19.95 15.97
CA ARG A 344 14.73 19.72 15.01
C ARG A 344 15.94 19.04 15.70
N PRO A 345 16.56 18.03 15.08
CA PRO A 345 17.76 17.43 15.63
C PRO A 345 18.86 18.48 15.86
N GLY A 346 19.56 18.38 17.00
CA GLY A 346 20.64 19.29 17.36
C GLY A 346 20.20 20.62 18.02
N GLN A 347 18.91 20.93 18.11
CA GLN A 347 18.45 22.00 19.01
C GLN A 347 18.50 21.47 20.45
N ARG A 348 19.54 21.85 21.21
CA ARG A 348 19.44 21.85 22.67
C ARG A 348 18.38 22.89 23.02
N GLN A 349 17.24 22.47 23.57
CA GLN A 349 16.41 23.38 24.34
C GLN A 349 17.32 23.98 25.41
N LEU A 350 17.59 25.28 25.31
CA LEU A 350 18.08 26.04 26.45
C LEU A 350 16.95 26.02 27.47
N GLY A 351 16.93 24.98 28.31
CA GLY A 351 16.11 24.97 29.50
C GLY A 351 16.51 26.19 30.31
N LEU A 352 15.66 27.21 30.33
CA LEU A 352 15.69 28.21 31.37
C LEU A 352 15.14 27.52 32.62
N ASP A 353 16.02 26.77 33.29
CA ASP A 353 15.85 26.47 34.71
C ASP A 353 16.03 27.81 35.43
N LEU A 354 14.91 28.50 35.68
CA LEU A 354 14.80 29.64 36.60
C LEU A 354 14.26 29.17 37.93
#